data_AF-A0A1F7VAK8-F1
#
_entry.id   AF-A0A1F7VAK8-F1
#
_cell.length_a   1.000
_cell.length_b   1.000
_cell.length_c   1.000
_cell.angle_alpha   90.00
_cell.angle_beta   90.00
_cell.angle_gamma   90.00
#
_symmetry.space_group_name_H-M   'P 1'
#
loop_
_entity.id
_entity.type
_entity.pdbx_description
1 polymer ?
#
loop_
_entity_poly.entity_id
_entity_poly.type
_entity_poly.pdbx_seq_one_letter_code
_entity_poly.pdbx_strand_id
1 'polypeptide(L)'
;MPNLEEVYKRLEKNKKRKREIGKMIMDELSHSSRYKEIKEELMALREEKKAIEQTVQAGNPDFKEIEELKAEIQTDSEVLSDLALNMYMKDQTVEIVDDYDQKWYPQFKVAFKKGNG
;
A
#
# COMPACT_ATOMS: atom_id res chain seq x y z
N MET A 1 -0.83 28.28 12.80
CA MET A 1 -0.87 26.90 12.25
C MET A 1 -0.15 25.98 13.22
N PRO A 2 -0.64 24.76 13.50
CA PRO A 2 0.08 23.81 14.36
C PRO A 2 1.45 23.46 13.75
N ASN A 3 2.46 23.23 14.59
CA ASN A 3 3.79 22.89 14.11
C ASN A 3 3.89 21.42 13.65
N LEU A 4 4.98 21.07 12.96
CA LEU A 4 5.20 19.74 12.39
C LEU A 4 5.06 18.63 13.44
N GLU A 5 5.66 18.81 14.62
CA GLU A 5 5.61 17.83 15.70
C GLU A 5 4.20 17.65 16.27
N GLU A 6 3.44 18.73 16.44
CA GLU A 6 2.05 18.70 16.93
C GLU A 6 1.15 17.92 15.98
N VAL A 7 1.27 18.17 14.68
CA VAL A 7 0.52 17.45 13.65
C VAL A 7 0.90 15.96 13.64
N TYR A 8 2.20 15.64 13.74
CA TYR A 8 2.67 14.27 13.82
C TYR A 8 2.18 13.54 15.07
N LYS A 9 2.30 14.16 16.26
CA LYS A 9 1.81 13.62 17.54
C LYS A 9 0.31 13.35 17.48
N ARG A 10 -0.47 14.28 16.92
CA ARG A 10 -1.92 14.12 16.73
C ARG A 10 -2.24 12.96 15.77
N LEU A 11 -1.51 12.84 14.65
CA LEU A 11 -1.66 11.75 13.70
C LEU A 11 -1.39 10.39 14.37
N GLU A 12 -0.29 10.26 15.10
CA GLU A 12 0.05 9.01 15.80
C GLU A 12 -0.95 8.66 16.90
N LYS A 13 -1.45 9.66 17.65
CA LYS A 13 -2.55 9.47 18.61
C LYS A 13 -3.81 8.91 17.94
N ASN A 14 -4.20 9.48 16.80
CA ASN A 14 -5.37 9.03 16.05
C ASN A 14 -5.18 7.62 15.48
N LYS A 15 -4.00 7.30 14.91
CA LYS A 15 -3.67 5.94 14.46
C LYS A 15 -3.69 4.92 15.60
N LYS A 16 -3.18 5.28 16.78
CA LYS A 16 -3.21 4.42 17.97
C LYS A 16 -4.65 4.17 18.39
N ARG A 17 -5.47 5.22 18.53
CA ARG A 17 -6.87 5.09 18.92
C ARG A 17 -7.69 4.26 17.92
N LYS A 18 -7.49 4.46 16.61
CA LYS A 18 -8.12 3.64 15.56
C LYS A 18 -7.76 2.15 15.74
N ARG A 19 -6.49 1.84 16.00
CA ARG A 19 -6.04 0.46 16.23
C ARG A 19 -6.67 -0.14 17.49
N GLU A 20 -6.77 0.61 18.57
CA GLU A 20 -7.42 0.16 19.82
C GLU A 20 -8.90 -0.17 19.57
N ILE A 21 -9.65 0.73 18.94
CA ILE A 21 -11.06 0.51 18.60
C ILE A 21 -11.21 -0.72 17.71
N GLY A 22 -10.37 -0.84 16.67
CA GLY A 22 -10.40 -2.00 15.79
C GLY A 22 -10.13 -3.32 16.51
N LYS A 23 -9.24 -3.34 17.49
CA LYS A 23 -8.99 -4.52 18.34
C LYS A 23 -10.21 -4.88 19.18
N MET A 24 -10.82 -3.90 19.85
CA MET A 24 -12.03 -4.13 20.65
C MET A 24 -13.16 -4.74 19.83
N ILE A 25 -13.40 -4.20 18.63
CA ILE A 25 -14.41 -4.75 17.71
C ILE A 25 -14.04 -6.18 17.29
N MET A 26 -12.76 -6.45 17.01
CA MET A 26 -12.31 -7.79 16.65
C MET A 26 -12.45 -8.79 17.80
N ASP A 27 -12.22 -8.35 19.04
CA ASP A 27 -12.43 -9.16 20.24
C ASP A 27 -13.92 -9.45 20.45
N GLU A 28 -14.80 -8.47 20.25
CA GLU A 28 -16.26 -8.67 20.27
C GLU A 28 -16.72 -9.68 19.20
N LEU A 29 -16.25 -9.52 17.95
CA LEU A 29 -16.52 -10.47 16.87
C LEU A 29 -16.05 -11.88 17.22
N SER A 30 -14.93 -12.01 17.93
CA SER A 30 -14.41 -13.32 18.36
C SER A 30 -15.34 -14.06 19.33
N HIS A 31 -16.26 -13.37 20.02
CA HIS A 31 -17.26 -14.03 20.86
C HIS A 31 -18.46 -14.57 20.07
N SER A 32 -18.63 -14.20 18.80
CA SER A 32 -19.67 -14.74 17.93
C SER A 32 -19.26 -16.10 17.36
N SER A 33 -20.00 -17.16 17.72
CA SER A 33 -19.77 -18.52 17.22
C SER A 33 -19.87 -18.60 15.70
N ARG A 34 -20.89 -17.95 15.10
CA ARG A 34 -21.06 -17.96 13.64
C ARG A 34 -19.93 -17.23 12.92
N TYR A 35 -19.40 -16.16 13.52
CA TYR A 35 -18.23 -15.47 12.97
C TYR A 35 -16.98 -16.36 12.98
N LYS A 36 -16.76 -17.14 14.04
CA LYS A 36 -15.66 -18.12 14.12
C LYS A 36 -15.79 -19.20 13.05
N GLU A 37 -16.97 -19.80 12.91
CA GLU A 37 -17.26 -20.81 11.87
C GLU A 37 -16.98 -20.27 10.47
N ILE A 38 -17.54 -19.11 10.12
CA ILE A 38 -17.31 -18.49 8.81
C ILE A 38 -15.83 -18.18 8.59
N LYS A 39 -15.11 -17.77 9.64
CA LYS A 39 -13.67 -17.49 9.54
C LYS A 39 -12.88 -18.76 9.21
N GLU A 40 -13.23 -19.91 9.80
CA GLU A 40 -12.62 -21.20 9.52
C GLU A 40 -12.97 -21.70 8.11
N GLU A 41 -14.24 -21.64 7.71
CA GLU A 41 -14.69 -21.94 6.35
C GLU A 41 -13.91 -21.09 5.32
N LEU A 42 -13.75 -19.80 5.59
CA LEU A 42 -13.01 -18.87 4.74
C LEU A 42 -11.52 -19.19 4.67
N MET A 43 -10.92 -19.70 5.75
CA MET A 43 -9.52 -20.17 5.73
C MET A 43 -9.38 -21.37 4.79
N ALA A 44 -10.26 -22.37 4.90
CA ALA A 44 -10.25 -23.53 3.99
C ALA A 44 -10.44 -23.11 2.53
N LEU A 45 -11.41 -22.23 2.24
CA LEU A 45 -11.65 -21.71 0.89
C LEU A 45 -10.45 -20.92 0.34
N ARG A 46 -9.71 -20.19 1.20
CA ARG A 46 -8.49 -19.49 0.78
C ARG A 46 -7.37 -20.46 0.41
N GLU A 47 -7.22 -21.55 1.15
CA GLU A 47 -6.23 -22.58 0.85
C GLU A 47 -6.56 -23.29 -0.46
N GLU A 48 -7.83 -23.67 -0.65
CA GLU A 48 -8.32 -24.25 -1.90
C GLU A 48 -8.10 -23.31 -3.10
N LYS A 49 -8.51 -22.04 -2.96
CA LYS A 49 -8.27 -21.00 -3.97
C LYS A 49 -6.79 -20.88 -4.31
N LYS A 50 -5.92 -20.83 -3.30
CA LYS A 50 -4.47 -20.71 -3.50
C LYS A 50 -3.91 -21.92 -4.26
N ALA A 51 -4.37 -23.13 -3.96
CA ALA A 51 -3.93 -24.34 -4.67
C ALA A 51 -4.34 -24.32 -6.15
N ILE A 52 -5.57 -23.88 -6.45
CA ILE A 52 -6.05 -23.71 -7.82
C ILE A 52 -5.20 -22.66 -8.54
N GLU A 53 -4.99 -21.49 -7.93
CA GLU A 53 -4.16 -20.43 -8.48
C GLU A 53 -2.76 -20.96 -8.81
N GLN A 54 -2.06 -21.58 -7.85
CA GLN A 54 -0.72 -22.15 -8.04
C GLN A 54 -0.66 -23.16 -9.18
N THR A 55 -1.68 -23.99 -9.34
CA THR A 55 -1.76 -24.96 -10.43
C THR A 55 -1.82 -24.26 -11.79
N VAL A 56 -2.60 -23.18 -11.90
CA VAL A 56 -2.67 -22.36 -13.11
C VAL A 56 -1.35 -21.63 -13.35
N GLN A 57 -0.70 -21.10 -12.30
CA GLN A 57 0.58 -20.38 -12.45
C GLN A 57 1.71 -21.30 -12.95
N ALA A 58 1.80 -22.51 -12.40
CA ALA A 58 2.86 -23.45 -12.76
C ALA A 58 2.82 -23.87 -14.24
N GLY A 59 1.64 -23.81 -14.88
CA GLY A 59 1.46 -24.20 -16.27
C GLY A 59 1.48 -23.05 -17.29
N ASN A 60 1.57 -21.79 -16.85
CA ASN A 60 1.44 -20.64 -17.75
C ASN A 60 2.74 -19.82 -17.82
N PRO A 61 3.41 -19.74 -18.99
CA PRO A 61 4.65 -18.97 -19.17
C PRO A 61 4.49 -17.47 -18.91
N ASP A 62 3.28 -16.91 -19.06
CA ASP A 62 2.96 -15.50 -18.84
C ASP A 62 3.21 -15.06 -17.38
N PHE A 63 3.25 -16.00 -16.42
CA PHE A 63 3.56 -15.65 -15.03
C PHE A 63 4.99 -15.15 -14.84
N LYS A 64 5.94 -15.65 -15.64
CA LYS A 64 7.31 -15.15 -15.63
C LYS A 64 7.36 -13.71 -16.14
N GLU A 65 6.63 -13.43 -17.21
CA GLU A 65 6.50 -12.09 -17.78
C GLU A 65 5.85 -11.12 -16.79
N ILE A 66 4.84 -11.54 -16.04
CA ILE A 66 4.22 -10.72 -14.98
C ILE A 66 5.24 -10.34 -13.90
N GLU A 67 6.09 -11.27 -13.45
CA GLU A 67 7.11 -10.96 -12.43
C GLU A 67 8.22 -10.04 -12.98
N GLU A 68 8.58 -10.19 -14.25
CA GLU A 68 9.51 -9.28 -14.94
C GLU A 68 8.90 -7.87 -15.04
N LEU A 69 7.67 -7.75 -15.53
CA LEU A 69 6.95 -6.48 -15.62
C LEU A 69 6.78 -5.82 -14.25
N LYS A 70 6.54 -6.58 -13.17
CA LYS A 70 6.51 -6.02 -11.81
C LYS A 70 7.85 -5.40 -11.41
N ALA A 71 8.95 -6.06 -11.73
CA ALA A 71 10.29 -5.55 -11.43
C ALA A 71 10.60 -4.28 -12.22
N GLU A 72 10.23 -4.25 -13.51
CA GLU A 72 10.37 -3.08 -14.39
C GLU A 72 9.51 -1.91 -13.89
N ILE A 73 8.22 -2.13 -13.63
CA ILE A 73 7.30 -1.11 -13.09
C ILE A 73 7.83 -0.55 -11.76
N GLN A 74 8.35 -1.39 -10.87
CA GLN A 74 8.92 -0.94 -9.61
C GLN A 74 10.15 -0.04 -9.84
N THR A 75 11.04 -0.46 -10.75
CA THR A 75 12.24 0.30 -11.10
C THR A 75 11.87 1.65 -11.70
N ASP A 76 10.96 1.67 -12.67
CA ASP A 76 10.50 2.90 -13.32
C ASP A 76 9.76 3.82 -12.34
N SER A 77 9.00 3.26 -11.39
CA SER A 77 8.34 4.04 -10.33
C SER A 77 9.35 4.72 -9.40
N GLU A 78 10.46 4.05 -9.08
CA GLU A 78 11.56 4.62 -8.29
C GLU A 78 12.26 5.74 -9.07
N VAL A 79 12.62 5.49 -10.32
CA VAL A 79 13.26 6.48 -11.21
C VAL A 79 12.36 7.71 -11.39
N LEU A 80 11.07 7.52 -11.63
CA LEU A 80 10.10 8.61 -11.77
C LEU A 80 10.02 9.46 -10.51
N SER A 81 10.01 8.82 -9.34
CA SER A 81 9.97 9.50 -8.04
C SER A 81 11.23 10.34 -7.81
N ASP A 82 12.40 9.79 -8.12
CA ASP A 82 13.69 10.47 -7.99
C ASP A 82 13.81 11.65 -8.97
N LEU A 83 13.36 11.49 -10.20
CA LEU A 83 13.32 12.56 -11.20
C LEU A 83 12.41 13.70 -10.72
N ALA A 84 11.18 13.39 -10.31
CA ALA A 84 10.22 14.38 -9.82
C ALA A 84 10.76 15.14 -8.60
N LEU A 85 11.39 14.45 -7.65
CA LEU A 85 12.01 15.07 -6.48
C LEU A 85 13.19 15.97 -6.87
N ASN A 86 14.07 15.50 -7.75
CA ASN A 86 15.23 16.28 -8.21
C ASN A 86 14.82 17.55 -8.96
N MET A 87 13.80 17.47 -9.83
CA MET A 87 13.24 18.61 -10.53
C MET A 87 12.65 19.62 -9.54
N TYR A 88 11.86 19.14 -8.57
CA TYR A 88 11.30 19.98 -7.51
C TYR A 88 12.40 20.68 -6.69
N MET A 89 13.47 19.98 -6.32
CA MET A 89 14.61 20.56 -5.60
C MET A 89 15.39 21.61 -6.40
N LYS A 90 15.29 21.58 -7.74
CA LYS A 90 15.94 22.53 -8.65
C LYS A 90 15.01 23.66 -9.11
N ASP A 91 13.86 23.84 -8.46
CA ASP A 91 12.81 24.80 -8.83
C ASP A 91 12.33 24.65 -10.29
N GLN A 92 12.36 23.41 -10.82
CA GLN A 92 11.85 23.08 -12.15
C GLN A 92 10.37 22.69 -12.07
N THR A 93 9.60 23.02 -13.10
CA THR A 93 8.20 22.57 -13.21
C THR A 93 8.13 21.06 -13.31
N VAL A 94 7.45 20.43 -12.35
CA VAL A 94 7.21 18.97 -12.36
C VAL A 94 5.79 18.71 -12.86
N GLU A 95 5.65 18.37 -14.14
CA GLU A 95 4.38 17.99 -14.75
C GLU A 95 4.55 16.87 -15.78
N ILE A 96 3.52 16.05 -15.94
CA ILE A 96 3.39 15.05 -17.01
C ILE A 96 2.21 15.47 -17.88
N VAL A 97 2.36 15.40 -19.21
CA VAL A 97 1.27 15.57 -20.16
C VAL A 97 0.94 14.19 -20.73
N ASP A 98 -0.31 13.77 -20.62
CA ASP A 98 -0.75 12.48 -21.16
C ASP A 98 -1.17 12.56 -22.64
N ASP A 99 -1.58 11.42 -23.21
CA ASP A 99 -1.99 11.31 -24.61
C ASP A 99 -3.23 12.16 -24.97
N TYR A 100 -3.94 12.70 -23.98
CA TYR A 100 -5.12 13.54 -24.13
C TYR A 100 -4.84 15.02 -23.83
N ASP A 101 -3.57 15.42 -23.77
CA ASP A 101 -3.12 16.78 -23.44
C ASP A 101 -3.54 17.23 -22.02
N GLN A 102 -3.77 16.27 -21.10
CA GLN A 102 -4.07 16.58 -19.70
C GLN A 102 -2.78 16.65 -18.88
N LYS A 103 -2.71 17.68 -18.03
CA LYS A 103 -1.58 17.90 -17.13
C LYS A 103 -1.76 17.20 -15.79
N TRP A 104 -0.74 16.44 -15.40
CA TRP A 104 -0.64 15.75 -14.13
C TRP A 104 0.50 16.34 -13.30
N TYR A 105 0.25 16.58 -12.02
CA TYR A 105 1.23 17.09 -11.06
C TYR A 105 1.57 16.02 -10.01
N PRO A 106 2.81 16.00 -9.50
CA PRO A 106 3.21 15.00 -8.50
C PRO A 106 2.45 15.20 -7.18
N GLN A 107 1.99 14.10 -6.58
CA GLN A 107 1.46 14.09 -5.23
C GLN A 107 2.55 13.62 -4.24
N PHE A 108 3.14 14.55 -3.49
CA PHE A 108 4.13 14.20 -2.47
C PHE A 108 3.47 13.63 -1.20
N LYS A 109 4.00 12.52 -0.73
CA LYS A 109 3.59 11.89 0.53
C LYS A 109 4.75 11.89 1.52
N VAL A 110 4.54 12.53 2.67
CA VAL A 110 5.54 12.57 3.76
C VAL A 110 5.30 11.41 4.73
N ALA A 111 6.36 10.66 5.02
CA ALA A 111 6.36 9.62 6.05
C ALA A 111 7.63 9.73 6.91
N PHE A 112 7.45 9.73 8.23
CA PHE A 112 8.56 9.72 9.18
C PHE A 112 8.87 8.28 9.59
N LYS A 113 10.16 7.96 9.66
CA LYS A 113 10.68 6.70 10.22
C LYS A 113 11.42 7.01 11.52
N LYS A 114 11.42 6.06 12.46
CA LYS A 114 12.23 6.18 13.68
C LYS A 114 13.70 6.21 13.27
N GLY A 115 14.43 7.26 13.68
CA GLY A 115 15.88 7.29 13.53
C GLY A 115 16.50 6.23 14.45
N ASN A 116 17.35 5.37 13.88
CA ASN A 116 18.26 4.55 14.67
C ASN A 116 19.49 5.42 14.95
N GLY A 117 19.36 6.33 15.93
CA GLY A 117 20.48 7.05 16.53
C GLY A 117 21.02 6.28 17.72
#